data_AF-A0A6M8NMF2-F1
#
_entry.id   AF-A0A6M8NMF2-F1
#
_cell.length_a   1.000
_cell.length_b   1.000
_cell.length_c   1.000
_cell.angle_alpha   90.00
_cell.angle_beta   90.00
_cell.angle_gamma   90.00
#
_symmetry.space_group_name_H-M   'P 1'
#
loop_
_entity.id
_entity.type
_entity.pdbx_description
1 polymer ?
#
loop_
_entity_poly.entity_id
_entity_poly.type
_entity_poly.pdbx_seq_one_letter_code
_entity_poly.pdbx_strand_id
1 'polypeptide(L)' 'MKGQEKISERKAAEVIKVTPRTLLSWRRKNLIPQELFEIKKYIEGNIRVFYFKESFLEWYRNNL' A
#
# COMPACT_ATOMS: atom_id res chain seq x y z
N MET A 1 -18.47 0.31 -4.47
CA MET A 1 -17.12 0.25 -5.09
C MET A 1 -16.71 -1.22 -5.20
N LYS A 2 -17.13 -1.92 -6.26
CA LYS A 2 -16.78 -3.33 -6.53
C LYS A 2 -15.70 -3.33 -7.62
N GLY A 3 -14.54 -3.94 -7.36
CA GLY A 3 -13.60 -4.34 -8.43
C GLY A 3 -12.20 -3.72 -8.46
N GLN A 4 -11.75 -2.98 -7.45
CA GLN A 4 -10.35 -2.52 -7.46
C GLN A 4 -9.40 -3.68 -7.17
N GLU A 5 -8.47 -3.93 -8.09
CA GLU A 5 -7.37 -4.89 -7.91
C GLU A 5 -6.54 -4.49 -6.69
N LYS A 6 -6.29 -5.47 -5.81
CA LYS A 6 -5.46 -5.27 -4.63
C LYS A 6 -4.12 -5.96 -4.83
N ILE A 7 -3.05 -5.23 -4.57
CA ILE A 7 -1.69 -5.76 -4.59
C ILE A 7 -1.11 -5.78 -3.18
N SER A 8 -0.27 -6.78 -2.87
CA SER A 8 0.42 -6.84 -1.59
C SER A 8 1.43 -5.69 -1.45
N GLU A 9 1.80 -5.34 -0.23
CA GLU A 9 2.86 -4.35 0.02
C GLU A 9 4.16 -4.67 -0.72
N ARG A 10 4.54 -5.95 -0.80
CA ARG A 10 5.72 -6.37 -1.56
C ARG A 10 5.58 -6.02 -3.04
N LYS A 11 4.42 -6.30 -3.65
CA LYS A 11 4.18 -6.00 -5.06
C LYS A 11 4.05 -4.50 -5.31
N ALA A 12 3.41 -3.76 -4.42
CA ALA A 12 3.33 -2.30 -4.49
C ALA A 12 4.73 -1.67 -4.50
N ALA A 13 5.60 -2.10 -3.58
CA ALA A 13 6.97 -1.63 -3.49
C ALA A 13 7.77 -1.91 -4.78
N GLU A 14 7.63 -3.13 -5.33
CA GLU A 14 8.26 -3.53 -6.59
C GLU A 14 7.83 -2.63 -7.77
N VAL A 15 6.53 -2.35 -7.90
CA VAL A 15 5.99 -1.55 -9.02
C VAL A 15 6.52 -0.12 -9.00
N ILE A 16 6.63 0.51 -7.83
CA ILE A 16 7.17 1.86 -7.69
C ILE A 16 8.68 1.90 -7.41
N LYS A 17 9.37 0.76 -7.55
CA LYS A 17 10.83 0.62 -7.38
C LYS A 17 11.37 1.10 -6.02
N VAL A 18 10.64 0.81 -4.93
CA VAL A 18 11.11 1.06 -3.55
C VAL A 18 11.14 -0.23 -2.73
N THR A 19 11.59 -0.15 -1.49
CA THR A 19 11.54 -1.29 -0.57
C THR A 19 10.22 -1.32 0.21
N PRO A 20 9.73 -2.49 0.67
CA PRO A 20 8.59 -2.55 1.59
C PRO A 20 8.81 -1.72 2.87
N ARG A 21 10.07 -1.62 3.34
CA ARG A 21 10.43 -0.77 4.48
C ARG A 21 10.21 0.72 4.19
N THR A 22 10.41 1.16 2.95
CA THR A 22 10.10 2.52 2.51
C THR A 22 8.60 2.80 2.61
N LEU A 23 7.76 1.89 2.11
CA LEU A 23 6.29 2.01 2.22
C LEU A 23 5.82 2.02 3.67
N LEU A 24 6.38 1.16 4.52
CA LEU A 24 6.13 1.18 5.96
C LEU A 24 6.49 2.52 6.60
N SER A 25 7.64 3.09 6.24
CA SER A 25 8.10 4.40 6.71
C SER A 25 7.12 5.50 6.31
N TRP A 26 6.68 5.53 5.04
CA TRP A 26 5.70 6.49 4.54
C TRP A 26 4.35 6.37 5.26
N ARG A 27 3.84 5.16 5.49
CA ARG A 27 2.60 4.96 6.26
C ARG A 27 2.74 5.45 7.70
N ARG A 28 3.84 5.13 8.39
CA ARG A 28 4.09 5.60 9.77
C ARG A 28 4.19 7.12 9.89
N LYS A 29 4.57 7.78 8.80
CA LYS A 29 4.62 9.25 8.70
C LYS A 29 3.33 9.86 8.15
N ASN A 30 2.27 9.08 7.97
CA ASN A 30 0.99 9.49 7.37
C ASN A 30 1.14 10.13 5.97
N LEU A 31 2.16 9.74 5.20
CA LEU A 31 2.38 10.25 3.84
C LEU A 31 1.48 9.56 2.81
N ILE A 32 1.06 8.31 3.08
CA ILE A 32 0.15 7.57 2.22
C ILE A 32 -1.26 7.72 2.81
N PRO A 33 -2.23 8.29 2.06
CA PRO A 33 -3.63 8.36 2.51
C PRO A 33 -4.21 6.98 2.85
N GLN A 34 -5.00 6.91 3.92
CA GLN A 34 -5.53 5.66 4.48
C GLN A 34 -6.49 4.94 3.52
N GLU A 35 -7.17 5.69 2.65
CA GLU A 35 -8.05 5.17 1.60
C GLU A 35 -7.32 4.37 0.51
N LEU A 36 -5.99 4.48 0.41
CA LEU A 36 -5.19 3.78 -0.61
C LEU A 36 -4.77 2.36 -0.20
N PHE A 37 -4.98 1.99 1.06
CA PHE A 37 -4.60 0.67 1.55
C PHE A 37 -5.52 0.13 2.63
N GLU A 38 -5.53 -1.19 2.78
CA GLU A 38 -6.17 -1.88 3.89
C GLU A 38 -5.15 -2.68 4.68
N ILE A 39 -5.38 -2.77 5.99
CA ILE A 39 -4.60 -3.57 6.91
C ILE A 39 -5.43 -4.78 7.32
N LYS A 40 -4.98 -5.99 6.99
CA LYS A 40 -5.57 -7.25 7.45
C LYS A 40 -4.75 -7.84 8.59
N LYS A 41 -5.39 -8.07 9.72
CA LYS A 41 -4.82 -8.78 10.87
C LYS A 41 -5.21 -10.26 10.80
N TYR A 42 -4.24 -11.15 10.86
CA TYR A 42 -4.43 -12.60 10.90
C TYR A 42 -4.20 -13.13 12.32
N ILE A 43 -4.64 -14.37 12.57
CA ILE A 43 -4.82 -14.98 13.90
C ILE A 43 -3.52 -15.01 14.73
N GLU A 44 -2.35 -15.01 14.10
CA GLU A 44 -1.03 -15.07 14.77
C GLU A 44 -0.36 -13.69 14.93
N GLY A 45 -1.11 -12.59 14.91
CA GLY A 45 -0.53 -11.24 14.93
C GLY A 45 0.16 -10.85 13.62
N ASN A 46 0.09 -11.71 12.61
CA ASN A 46 0.56 -11.44 11.27
C ASN A 46 -0.30 -10.31 10.65
N ILE A 47 0.31 -9.16 10.40
CA ILE A 47 -0.32 -8.01 9.75
C ILE A 47 0.10 -8.01 8.27
N ARG A 48 -0.87 -7.99 7.36
CA ARG A 48 -0.61 -7.77 5.93
C ARG A 48 -1.26 -6.48 5.45
N VAL A 49 -0.52 -5.73 4.65
CA VAL A 49 -1.00 -4.51 4.00
C VAL A 49 -1.24 -4.78 2.53
N PHE A 50 -2.40 -4.35 2.04
CA PHE A 50 -2.78 -4.43 0.63
C PHE A 50 -3.13 -3.05 0.12
N TYR A 51 -2.68 -2.73 -1.08
CA TYR A 51 -2.89 -1.46 -1.75
C TYR A 51 -3.92 -1.60 -2.86
N PHE A 52 -4.82 -0.62 -2.99
CA PHE A 52 -5.70 -0.51 -4.15
C PHE A 52 -4.86 -0.04 -5.33
N LYS A 53 -4.52 -0.96 -6.23
CA LYS A 53 -3.44 -0.80 -7.22
C LYS A 53 -3.54 0.50 -8.01
N GLU A 54 -4.63 0.71 -8.73
CA GLU A 54 -4.76 1.87 -9.61
C GLU A 54 -4.73 3.19 -8.83
N SER A 55 -5.51 3.31 -7.75
CA SER A 55 -5.53 4.52 -6.91
C SER A 55 -4.18 4.81 -6.25
N PHE A 56 -3.48 3.76 -5.81
CA PHE A 56 -2.14 3.91 -5.22
C PHE A 56 -1.12 4.38 -6.25
N LEU A 57 -1.15 3.82 -7.47
CA LEU A 57 -0.22 4.22 -8.53
C LEU A 57 -0.51 5.63 -9.06
N GLU A 58 -1.77 6.01 -9.17
CA GLU A 58 -2.18 7.36 -9.50
C GLU A 58 -1.70 8.36 -8.44
N TRP A 59 -1.95 8.08 -7.16
CA TRP A 59 -1.45 8.91 -6.06
C TRP A 59 0.07 9.06 -6.11
N TYR A 60 0.81 7.97 -6.33
CA TYR A 60 2.27 7.99 -6.39
C TYR A 60 2.77 8.94 -7.49
N ARG A 61 2.24 8.82 -8.72
CA ARG A 61 2.65 9.65 -9.87
C ARG A 61 2.36 11.15 -9.67
N ASN A 62 1.37 11.49 -8.86
CA ASN A 62 0.96 12.88 -8.63
C ASN A 62 1.68 13.54 -7.46
N ASN A 63 2.35 12.78 -6.58
CA ASN A 63 2.94 13.29 -5.34
C ASN A 63 4.46 13.04 -5.23
N LEU A 64 5.05 12.21 -6.09
CA LEU A 64 6.47 11.83 -6.10
C LEU A 64 7.00 11.73 -7.54
#